data_AF-A0A968VGM7-F1
#
_entry.id   AF-A0A968VGM7-F1
#
_cell.length_a   1.000
_cell.length_b   1.000
_cell.length_c   1.000
_cell.angle_alpha   90.00
_cell.angle_beta   90.00
_cell.angle_gamma   90.00
#
_symmetry.space_group_name_H-M   'P 1'
#
loop_
_entity.id
_entity.type
_entity.pdbx_description
1 polymer ?
#
loop_
_entity_poly.entity_id
_entity_poly.type
_entity_poly.pdbx_seq_one_letter_code
_entity_poly.pdbx_strand_id
1 'polypeptide(L)'
;MSKAICPITANARELRQDYVVARLEQLLLLAHLQRQRHITMRDLRSTLALLITGNWSCGDVHAASEQGTHVEVFRSLPFWQAVFTTIDGSDELLGDIAILDPARQPQPGLDRFLHYHQGAASAERRNLFTDGHDLDRANFANEQLWIGALKRRLYFMAQPTTQAPLGRLLMTSEQLLPYRYAAYYITVLRGDADHHQLRERLARGLRRSDGLPMADSGQYFSLRVAYSESQQLAVVKQFPLDQFNVEVQQPQSGMMIESIPEVLILRHNSRYTTARTPAGALRVVDAFSGWGGSIQRRVQAAAGGACAFQECITSSRSQRTCFNRGTAA
;
A
#
# COMPACT_ATOMS: atom_id res chain seq x y z
N MET A 1 -37.03 16.44 14.82
CA MET A 1 -36.74 15.71 13.57
C MET A 1 -36.31 14.29 13.89
N SER A 2 -36.72 13.28 13.11
CA SER A 2 -36.35 11.89 13.39
C SER A 2 -34.83 11.73 13.28
N LYS A 3 -34.25 11.00 14.23
CA LYS A 3 -32.82 10.61 14.31
C LYS A 3 -32.27 9.96 13.03
N ALA A 4 -33.13 9.69 12.05
CA ALA A 4 -32.89 8.90 10.85
C ALA A 4 -32.28 9.68 9.68
N ILE A 5 -32.27 11.03 9.68
CA ILE A 5 -31.85 11.84 8.52
C ILE A 5 -30.55 12.62 8.78
N CYS A 6 -30.01 12.60 10.01
CA CYS A 6 -28.79 13.34 10.33
C CYS A 6 -27.53 12.62 9.77
N PRO A 7 -26.76 13.23 8.85
CA PRO A 7 -25.57 12.61 8.27
C PRO A 7 -24.47 12.36 9.29
N ILE A 8 -24.31 13.25 10.28
CA ILE A 8 -23.35 13.08 11.38
C ILE A 8 -23.67 11.82 12.19
N THR A 9 -24.96 11.58 12.47
CA THR A 9 -25.41 10.38 13.19
C THR A 9 -25.26 9.12 12.35
N ALA A 10 -25.54 9.21 11.04
CA ALA A 10 -25.32 8.11 10.10
C ALA A 10 -23.84 7.71 10.04
N ASN A 11 -22.94 8.67 9.82
CA ASN A 11 -21.49 8.45 9.81
C ASN A 11 -21.02 7.83 11.13
N ALA A 12 -21.44 8.39 12.28
CA ALA A 12 -21.08 7.85 13.58
C ALA A 12 -21.58 6.42 13.81
N ARG A 13 -22.73 6.04 13.24
CA ARG A 13 -23.28 4.68 13.33
C ARG A 13 -22.55 3.71 12.41
N GLU A 14 -22.24 4.12 11.18
CA GLU A 14 -21.52 3.29 10.21
C GLU A 14 -20.06 3.05 10.65
N LEU A 15 -19.38 4.07 11.17
CA LEU A 15 -18.00 3.96 11.68
C LEU A 15 -17.86 3.05 12.91
N ARG A 16 -18.98 2.67 13.56
CA ARG A 16 -18.99 1.72 14.68
C ARG A 16 -19.18 0.26 14.25
N GLN A 17 -19.42 0.00 12.97
CA GLN A 17 -19.54 -1.37 12.48
C GLN A 17 -18.16 -2.03 12.45
N ASP A 18 -18.02 -3.24 12.99
CA ASP A 18 -16.72 -3.92 13.13
C ASP A 18 -15.97 -4.05 11.80
N TYR A 19 -16.69 -4.35 10.71
CA TYR A 19 -16.08 -4.44 9.39
C TYR A 19 -15.59 -3.09 8.87
N VAL A 20 -16.27 -1.97 9.18
CA VAL A 20 -15.82 -0.62 8.81
C VAL A 20 -14.59 -0.24 9.63
N VAL A 21 -14.61 -0.53 10.93
CA VAL A 21 -13.47 -0.29 11.84
C VAL A 21 -12.23 -1.02 11.33
N ALA A 22 -12.35 -2.31 11.01
CA ALA A 22 -11.23 -3.10 10.49
C ALA A 22 -10.65 -2.52 9.17
N ARG A 23 -11.49 -1.98 8.28
CA ARG A 23 -11.04 -1.32 7.05
C ARG A 23 -10.35 0.01 7.32
N LEU A 24 -10.87 0.79 8.25
CA LEU A 24 -10.24 2.05 8.65
C LEU A 24 -8.89 1.82 9.33
N GLU A 25 -8.80 0.86 10.26
CA GLU A 25 -7.55 0.44 10.87
C GLU A 25 -6.52 -0.01 9.84
N GLN A 26 -6.96 -0.75 8.81
CA GLN A 26 -6.09 -1.14 7.71
C GLN A 26 -5.55 0.07 6.92
N LEU A 27 -6.39 1.07 6.61
CA LEU A 27 -5.92 2.30 5.95
C LEU A 27 -4.92 3.06 6.82
N LEU A 28 -5.21 3.21 8.11
CA LEU A 28 -4.32 3.89 9.06
C LEU A 28 -2.99 3.16 9.20
N LEU A 29 -3.00 1.84 9.26
CA LEU A 29 -1.78 1.03 9.25
C LEU A 29 -0.98 1.22 7.96
N LEU A 30 -1.62 1.29 6.80
CA LEU A 30 -0.93 1.54 5.54
C LEU A 30 -0.39 2.97 5.44
N ALA A 31 -1.10 3.96 5.96
CA ALA A 31 -0.60 5.33 6.05
C ALA A 31 0.63 5.40 6.98
N HIS A 32 0.58 4.73 8.12
CA HIS A 32 1.70 4.60 9.06
C HIS A 32 2.93 3.95 8.40
N LEU A 33 2.73 2.82 7.72
CA LEU A 33 3.81 2.05 7.08
C LEU A 33 4.46 2.78 5.88
N GLN A 34 3.82 3.80 5.30
CA GLN A 34 4.43 4.64 4.27
C GLN A 34 5.50 5.61 4.81
N ARG A 35 5.58 5.81 6.14
CA ARG A 35 6.62 6.62 6.78
C ARG A 35 6.78 8.04 6.25
N GLN A 36 5.69 8.63 5.76
CA GLN A 36 5.72 10.03 5.34
C GLN A 36 5.85 10.96 6.57
N ARG A 37 5.30 10.54 7.71
CA ARG A 37 5.43 11.22 9.01
C ARG A 37 5.07 10.32 10.18
N HIS A 38 5.33 10.83 11.38
CA HIS A 38 4.86 10.23 12.63
C HIS A 38 3.41 10.64 12.90
N ILE A 39 2.51 9.67 12.92
CA ILE A 39 1.09 9.89 13.24
C ILE A 39 0.95 10.07 14.75
N THR A 40 0.36 11.17 15.20
CA THR A 40 0.08 11.43 16.62
C THR A 40 -1.39 11.16 16.96
N MET A 41 -1.70 11.03 18.26
CA MET A 41 -3.08 10.95 18.74
C MET A 41 -3.91 12.19 18.40
N ARG A 42 -3.28 13.35 18.22
CA ARG A 42 -3.95 14.58 17.80
C ARG A 42 -4.46 14.45 16.37
N ASP A 43 -3.64 13.91 15.48
CA ASP A 43 -3.97 13.72 14.07
C ASP A 43 -5.13 12.72 13.94
N LEU A 44 -5.03 11.58 14.64
CA LEU A 44 -6.11 10.59 14.68
C LEU A 44 -7.42 11.19 15.16
N ARG A 45 -7.40 11.97 16.25
CA ARG A 45 -8.62 12.60 16.78
C ARG A 45 -9.22 13.61 15.81
N SER A 46 -8.38 14.44 15.18
CA SER A 46 -8.81 15.40 14.16
C SER A 46 -9.46 14.70 12.98
N THR A 47 -8.78 13.69 12.44
CA THR A 47 -9.25 12.90 11.29
C THR A 47 -10.59 12.24 11.60
N LEU A 48 -10.71 11.55 12.74
CA LEU A 48 -11.96 10.90 13.12
C LEU A 48 -13.11 11.91 13.34
N ALA A 49 -12.82 13.07 13.92
CA ALA A 49 -13.82 14.13 14.06
C ALA A 49 -14.33 14.57 12.67
N LEU A 50 -13.42 14.78 11.72
CA LEU A 50 -13.77 15.16 10.35
C LEU A 50 -14.53 14.06 9.61
N LEU A 51 -14.20 12.78 9.80
CA LEU A 51 -14.96 11.66 9.21
C LEU A 51 -16.40 11.58 9.75
N ILE A 52 -16.60 11.94 11.02
CA ILE A 52 -17.91 11.92 11.65
C ILE A 52 -18.73 13.15 11.22
N THR A 53 -18.15 14.34 11.31
CA THR A 53 -18.90 15.60 11.15
C THR A 53 -18.83 16.19 9.75
N GLY A 54 -17.82 15.85 8.95
CA GLY A 54 -17.57 16.47 7.65
C GLY A 54 -17.26 17.96 7.70
N ASN A 55 -16.87 18.49 8.88
CA ASN A 55 -16.77 19.92 9.19
C ASN A 55 -18.13 20.66 9.31
N TRP A 56 -19.24 19.93 9.50
CA TRP A 56 -20.57 20.50 9.70
C TRP A 56 -20.97 20.50 11.18
N SER A 57 -21.60 21.59 11.62
CA SER A 57 -22.26 21.65 12.91
C SER A 57 -23.71 21.13 12.82
N CYS A 58 -24.32 20.85 13.97
CA CYS A 58 -25.75 20.51 14.01
C CYS A 58 -26.64 21.66 13.50
N GLY A 59 -26.21 22.91 13.71
CA GLY A 59 -26.93 24.08 13.20
C GLY A 59 -26.94 24.13 11.67
N ASP A 60 -25.80 23.84 11.05
CA ASP A 60 -25.68 23.84 9.58
C ASP A 60 -26.55 22.74 8.95
N VAL A 61 -26.57 21.55 9.57
CA VAL A 61 -27.43 20.43 9.14
C VAL A 61 -28.91 20.78 9.26
N HIS A 62 -29.33 21.46 10.33
CA HIS A 62 -30.72 21.91 10.50
C HIS A 62 -31.08 22.99 9.48
N ALA A 63 -30.22 23.99 9.27
CA ALA A 63 -30.46 25.05 8.29
C ALA A 63 -30.58 24.49 6.86
N ALA A 64 -29.68 23.57 6.47
CA ALA A 64 -29.75 22.90 5.17
C ALA A 64 -31.00 22.03 5.02
N SER A 65 -31.50 21.48 6.12
CA SER A 65 -32.74 20.70 6.13
C SER A 65 -33.98 21.57 5.92
N GLU A 66 -34.06 22.68 6.64
CA GLU A 66 -35.20 23.61 6.55
C GLU A 66 -35.32 24.23 5.16
N GLN A 67 -34.20 24.42 4.46
CA GLN A 67 -34.15 24.95 3.10
C GLN A 67 -34.49 23.93 2.01
N GLY A 68 -34.68 22.65 2.34
CA GLY A 68 -34.99 21.59 1.37
C GLY A 68 -33.80 21.16 0.49
N THR A 69 -32.59 21.68 0.74
CA THR A 69 -31.36 21.43 -0.04
C THR A 69 -30.68 20.10 0.31
N HIS A 70 -31.42 19.17 0.91
CA HIS A 70 -30.92 17.93 1.52
C HIS A 70 -30.07 17.05 0.59
N VAL A 71 -30.41 16.94 -0.69
CA VAL A 71 -29.83 15.89 -1.54
C VAL A 71 -28.49 16.31 -2.13
N GLU A 72 -28.26 17.58 -2.44
CA GLU A 72 -27.01 18.01 -3.08
C GLU A 72 -25.90 18.29 -2.06
N VAL A 73 -26.24 18.92 -0.94
CA VAL A 73 -25.28 19.28 0.11
C VAL A 73 -24.69 18.04 0.79
N PHE A 74 -25.48 16.96 0.89
CA PHE A 74 -25.08 15.77 1.65
C PHE A 74 -24.43 14.66 0.81
N ARG A 75 -24.26 14.84 -0.51
CA ARG A 75 -23.63 13.84 -1.40
C ARG A 75 -22.13 13.64 -1.13
N SER A 76 -21.44 14.63 -0.58
CA SER A 76 -20.01 14.54 -0.20
C SER A 76 -19.78 14.21 1.28
N LEU A 77 -20.84 14.12 2.09
CA LEU A 77 -20.74 13.84 3.52
C LEU A 77 -20.44 12.41 3.97
N PRO A 78 -20.74 11.34 3.21
CA PRO A 78 -20.54 10.01 3.73
C PRO A 78 -19.06 9.78 4.07
N PHE A 79 -18.79 9.19 5.23
CA PHE A 79 -17.41 9.04 5.72
C PHE A 79 -16.50 8.31 4.70
N TRP A 80 -17.04 7.32 3.97
CA TRP A 80 -16.31 6.54 2.97
C TRP A 80 -15.86 7.36 1.76
N GLN A 81 -16.51 8.50 1.49
CA GLN A 81 -16.07 9.49 0.52
C GLN A 81 -15.10 10.47 1.20
N ALA A 82 -15.47 10.97 2.38
CA ALA A 82 -14.73 11.99 3.12
C ALA A 82 -13.27 11.59 3.44
N VAL A 83 -13.04 10.31 3.76
CA VAL A 83 -11.72 9.76 4.11
C VAL A 83 -10.68 9.85 3.00
N PHE A 84 -11.11 9.98 1.75
CA PHE A 84 -10.21 10.12 0.59
C PHE A 84 -10.22 11.53 0.00
N THR A 85 -10.99 12.45 0.59
CA THR A 85 -11.04 13.85 0.16
C THR A 85 -10.26 14.72 1.12
N THR A 86 -9.30 15.47 0.58
CA THR A 86 -8.65 16.56 1.31
C THR A 86 -9.53 17.80 1.19
N ILE A 87 -10.54 17.93 2.06
CA ILE A 87 -11.33 19.17 2.13
C ILE A 87 -10.40 20.27 2.66
N ASP A 88 -10.09 21.24 1.79
CA ASP A 88 -9.38 22.49 2.10
C ASP A 88 -8.04 22.34 2.84
N GLY A 89 -7.32 21.22 2.62
CA GLY A 89 -5.97 21.01 3.16
C GLY A 89 -5.87 20.95 4.68
N SER A 90 -6.99 20.75 5.39
CA SER A 90 -7.05 20.94 6.84
C SER A 90 -6.47 19.79 7.68
N ASP A 91 -6.46 18.56 7.16
CA ASP A 91 -5.94 17.40 7.87
C ASP A 91 -4.87 16.66 7.05
N GLU A 92 -3.61 16.83 7.47
CA GLU A 92 -2.46 16.11 6.92
C GLU A 92 -2.68 14.58 6.99
N LEU A 93 -3.38 14.09 8.04
CA LEU A 93 -4.08 12.81 8.15
C LEU A 93 -4.53 12.17 6.83
N LEU A 94 -5.53 12.88 6.31
CA LEU A 94 -6.29 12.53 5.13
C LEU A 94 -5.49 12.74 3.86
N GLY A 95 -4.49 13.63 3.88
CA GLY A 95 -3.52 13.76 2.79
C GLY A 95 -2.81 12.45 2.50
N ASP A 96 -2.27 11.80 3.55
CA ASP A 96 -1.58 10.50 3.41
C ASP A 96 -2.55 9.37 2.99
N ILE A 97 -3.78 9.39 3.51
CA ILE A 97 -4.80 8.38 3.18
C ILE A 97 -5.34 8.57 1.76
N ALA A 98 -5.44 9.80 1.25
CA ALA A 98 -5.91 10.09 -0.11
C ALA A 98 -5.00 9.50 -1.20
N ILE A 99 -3.74 9.21 -0.88
CA ILE A 99 -2.80 8.46 -1.75
C ILE A 99 -3.31 7.03 -1.99
N LEU A 100 -4.00 6.45 -1.00
CA LEU A 100 -4.55 5.11 -1.01
C LEU A 100 -5.94 5.02 -1.67
N ASP A 101 -6.46 6.14 -2.18
CA ASP A 101 -7.82 6.24 -2.70
C ASP A 101 -8.13 5.16 -3.76
N PRO A 102 -9.11 4.27 -3.50
CA PRO A 102 -9.60 3.28 -4.46
C PRO A 102 -9.98 3.88 -5.82
N ALA A 103 -10.52 5.10 -5.84
CA ALA A 103 -10.91 5.76 -7.08
C ALA A 103 -9.72 6.06 -8.01
N ARG A 104 -8.51 6.20 -7.46
CA ARG A 104 -7.28 6.43 -8.22
C ARG A 104 -6.68 5.13 -8.78
N GLN A 105 -7.15 3.97 -8.32
CA GLN A 105 -6.59 2.68 -8.73
C GLN A 105 -7.32 2.15 -9.98
N PRO A 106 -6.58 1.85 -11.07
CA PRO A 106 -7.17 1.23 -12.24
C PRO A 106 -7.57 -0.21 -11.89
N GLN A 107 -8.83 -0.56 -12.13
CA GLN A 107 -9.36 -1.89 -11.86
C GLN A 107 -10.15 -2.35 -13.09
N PRO A 108 -9.47 -2.74 -14.19
CA PRO A 108 -10.12 -2.85 -15.51
C PRO A 108 -11.34 -3.79 -15.53
N GLY A 109 -11.33 -4.86 -14.74
CA GLY A 109 -12.47 -5.78 -14.62
C GLY A 109 -13.68 -5.12 -13.94
N LEU A 110 -13.45 -4.45 -12.82
CA LEU A 110 -14.49 -3.73 -12.07
C LEU A 110 -14.98 -2.49 -12.83
N ASP A 111 -14.06 -1.72 -13.40
CA ASP A 111 -14.36 -0.51 -14.20
C ASP A 111 -15.29 -0.84 -15.36
N ARG A 112 -14.97 -1.90 -16.10
CA ARG A 112 -15.81 -2.40 -17.19
C ARG A 112 -17.18 -2.85 -16.69
N PHE A 113 -17.23 -3.58 -15.59
CA PHE A 113 -18.50 -4.02 -15.02
C PHE A 113 -19.39 -2.83 -14.64
N LEU A 114 -18.83 -1.84 -13.94
CA LEU A 114 -19.57 -0.63 -13.54
C LEU A 114 -20.04 0.17 -14.75
N HIS A 115 -19.20 0.33 -15.78
CA HIS A 115 -19.56 1.01 -17.03
C HIS A 115 -20.82 0.40 -17.68
N TYR A 116 -20.88 -0.93 -17.82
CA TYR A 116 -22.05 -1.61 -18.40
C TYR A 116 -23.26 -1.63 -17.48
N HIS A 117 -23.08 -1.40 -16.18
CA HIS A 117 -24.14 -1.35 -15.19
C HIS A 117 -24.33 0.07 -14.64
N GLN A 118 -24.25 1.10 -15.49
CA GLN A 118 -24.45 2.49 -15.07
C GLN A 118 -25.91 2.94 -14.93
N GLY A 119 -26.87 2.09 -15.33
CA GLY A 119 -28.31 2.39 -15.20
C GLY A 119 -28.81 2.38 -13.75
N ALA A 120 -30.13 2.36 -13.56
CA ALA A 120 -30.75 2.29 -12.23
C ALA A 120 -30.20 1.11 -11.40
N ALA A 121 -30.28 1.24 -10.06
CA ALA A 121 -29.81 0.23 -9.10
C ALA A 121 -30.26 -1.18 -9.48
N SER A 122 -29.33 -2.03 -9.89
CA SER A 122 -29.60 -3.43 -10.20
C SER A 122 -29.45 -4.30 -8.95
N ALA A 123 -30.09 -5.47 -8.94
CA ALA A 123 -29.90 -6.45 -7.86
C ALA A 123 -28.43 -6.87 -7.76
N GLU A 124 -27.75 -7.00 -8.90
CA GLU A 124 -26.34 -7.36 -8.97
C GLU A 124 -25.43 -6.33 -8.29
N ARG A 125 -25.67 -5.02 -8.49
CA ARG A 125 -24.89 -3.98 -7.82
C ARG A 125 -25.19 -3.88 -6.34
N ARG A 126 -26.46 -4.02 -5.94
CA ARG A 126 -26.84 -4.05 -4.51
C ARG A 126 -26.17 -5.20 -3.77
N ASN A 127 -26.05 -6.37 -4.40
CA ASN A 127 -25.39 -7.55 -3.82
C ASN A 127 -23.87 -7.37 -3.58
N LEU A 128 -23.25 -6.30 -4.11
CA LEU A 128 -21.87 -6.00 -3.79
C LEU A 128 -21.69 -5.46 -2.36
N PHE A 129 -22.75 -4.88 -1.78
CA PHE A 129 -22.70 -4.20 -0.49
C PHE A 129 -23.35 -5.02 0.61
N THR A 130 -22.78 -4.95 1.82
CA THR A 130 -23.30 -5.62 3.02
C THR A 130 -24.66 -5.07 3.43
N ASP A 131 -24.91 -3.78 3.19
CA ASP A 131 -26.17 -3.11 3.50
C ASP A 131 -27.18 -3.10 2.34
N GLY A 132 -26.80 -3.66 1.18
CA GLY A 132 -27.63 -3.67 -0.03
C GLY A 132 -27.89 -2.28 -0.65
N HIS A 133 -27.21 -1.23 -0.17
CA HIS A 133 -27.42 0.14 -0.65
C HIS A 133 -26.44 0.50 -1.77
N ASP A 134 -26.98 0.61 -2.99
CA ASP A 134 -26.27 1.06 -4.18
C ASP A 134 -26.31 2.60 -4.34
N LEU A 135 -25.39 3.13 -5.15
CA LEU A 135 -25.34 4.55 -5.50
C LEU A 135 -25.95 4.76 -6.88
N ASP A 136 -27.01 5.56 -6.96
CA ASP A 136 -27.61 5.92 -8.25
C ASP A 136 -26.67 6.84 -9.05
N ARG A 137 -26.38 6.43 -10.29
CA ARG A 137 -25.57 7.18 -11.26
C ARG A 137 -26.10 8.59 -11.49
N ALA A 138 -27.43 8.80 -11.42
CA ALA A 138 -28.05 10.10 -11.63
C ALA A 138 -27.62 11.16 -10.59
N ASN A 139 -27.09 10.74 -9.44
CA ASN A 139 -26.63 11.64 -8.38
C ASN A 139 -25.22 12.22 -8.62
N PHE A 140 -24.56 11.88 -9.74
CA PHE A 140 -23.18 12.26 -10.02
C PHE A 140 -23.06 13.03 -11.34
N ALA A 141 -22.16 14.00 -11.40
CA ALA A 141 -21.98 14.83 -12.59
C ALA A 141 -21.47 14.03 -13.81
N ASN A 142 -20.60 13.04 -13.58
CA ASN A 142 -20.06 12.20 -14.64
C ASN A 142 -19.82 10.76 -14.16
N GLU A 143 -19.54 9.87 -15.11
CA GLU A 143 -19.33 8.45 -14.84
C GLU A 143 -18.10 8.18 -13.97
N GLN A 144 -17.02 8.92 -14.19
CA GLN A 144 -15.76 8.75 -13.47
C GLN A 144 -15.93 9.04 -11.97
N LEU A 145 -16.68 10.08 -11.63
CA LEU A 145 -17.03 10.43 -10.24
C LEU A 145 -17.90 9.36 -9.60
N TRP A 146 -18.87 8.81 -10.33
CA TRP A 146 -19.72 7.72 -9.85
C TRP A 146 -18.94 6.42 -9.62
N ILE A 147 -18.10 6.00 -10.58
CA ILE A 147 -17.22 4.83 -10.45
C ILE A 147 -16.27 5.03 -9.26
N GLY A 148 -15.68 6.21 -9.12
CA GLY A 148 -14.80 6.53 -8.00
C GLY A 148 -15.52 6.42 -6.64
N ALA A 149 -16.72 6.99 -6.53
CA ALA A 149 -17.54 6.89 -5.32
C ALA A 149 -17.92 5.44 -5.00
N LEU A 150 -18.31 4.65 -6.01
CA LEU A 150 -18.60 3.23 -5.83
C LEU A 150 -17.39 2.44 -5.36
N LYS A 151 -16.20 2.65 -5.93
CA LYS A 151 -14.96 1.98 -5.49
C LYS A 151 -14.64 2.28 -4.02
N ARG A 152 -14.75 3.55 -3.62
CA ARG A 152 -14.55 3.97 -2.23
C ARG A 152 -15.56 3.33 -1.29
N ARG A 153 -16.84 3.32 -1.67
CA ARG A 153 -17.89 2.63 -0.91
C ARG A 153 -17.63 1.12 -0.82
N LEU A 154 -17.25 0.48 -1.93
CA LEU A 154 -16.93 -0.95 -1.98
C LEU A 154 -15.79 -1.30 -1.03
N TYR A 155 -14.77 -0.45 -0.91
CA TYR A 155 -13.68 -0.69 0.03
C TYR A 155 -14.17 -0.88 1.48
N PHE A 156 -15.11 -0.05 1.93
CA PHE A 156 -15.65 -0.11 3.30
C PHE A 156 -16.82 -1.08 3.46
N MET A 157 -17.69 -1.17 2.45
CA MET A 157 -19.01 -1.79 2.56
C MET A 157 -19.14 -3.09 1.77
N ALA A 158 -18.08 -3.57 1.12
CA ALA A 158 -18.13 -4.85 0.41
C ALA A 158 -18.39 -6.01 1.37
N GLN A 159 -19.12 -7.02 0.88
CA GLN A 159 -19.30 -8.27 1.61
C GLN A 159 -17.95 -9.01 1.77
N PRO A 160 -17.66 -9.63 2.92
CA PRO A 160 -16.38 -10.34 3.17
C PRO A 160 -16.10 -11.50 2.20
N THR A 161 -17.13 -12.05 1.58
CA THR A 161 -17.03 -13.09 0.56
C THR A 161 -18.09 -12.80 -0.49
N THR A 162 -17.78 -11.91 -1.42
CA THR A 162 -18.62 -11.73 -2.61
C THR A 162 -18.43 -12.94 -3.53
N GLN A 163 -19.24 -13.99 -3.32
CA GLN A 163 -19.66 -14.79 -4.46
C GLN A 163 -20.58 -13.90 -5.29
N ALA A 164 -20.00 -13.09 -6.18
CA ALA A 164 -20.79 -12.46 -7.22
C ALA A 164 -21.48 -13.59 -8.02
N PRO A 165 -22.78 -13.45 -8.37
CA PRO A 165 -23.48 -14.40 -9.23
C PRO A 165 -22.81 -14.59 -10.61
N LEU A 166 -21.90 -13.68 -10.97
CA LEU A 166 -20.98 -13.82 -12.08
C LEU A 166 -19.59 -14.18 -11.55
N GLY A 167 -19.18 -15.43 -11.68
CA GLY A 167 -17.87 -15.98 -11.29
C GLY A 167 -16.65 -15.37 -11.98
N ARG A 168 -16.54 -14.03 -12.06
CA ARG A 168 -15.47 -13.26 -12.72
C ARG A 168 -14.91 -12.08 -11.93
N LEU A 169 -15.56 -11.64 -10.85
CA LEU A 169 -15.06 -10.55 -10.00
C LEU A 169 -14.92 -11.02 -8.55
N LEU A 170 -14.05 -12.00 -8.32
CA LEU A 170 -13.56 -12.31 -6.98
C LEU A 170 -12.53 -11.25 -6.61
N MET A 171 -13.00 -10.14 -6.05
CA MET A 171 -12.14 -9.08 -5.55
C MET A 171 -12.35 -8.90 -4.06
N THR A 172 -11.25 -8.92 -3.31
CA THR A 172 -11.27 -8.53 -1.91
C THR A 172 -11.11 -7.01 -1.80
N SER A 173 -11.64 -6.38 -0.76
CA SER A 173 -11.53 -4.93 -0.57
C SER A 173 -10.08 -4.45 -0.57
N GLU A 174 -9.13 -5.26 -0.09
CA GLU A 174 -7.70 -4.89 -0.07
C GLU A 174 -7.10 -4.74 -1.47
N GLN A 175 -7.66 -5.44 -2.47
CA GLN A 175 -7.22 -5.35 -3.87
C GLN A 175 -7.64 -4.04 -4.54
N LEU A 176 -8.55 -3.27 -3.93
CA LEU A 176 -8.92 -1.92 -4.37
C LEU A 176 -7.85 -0.87 -4.02
N LEU A 177 -6.92 -1.19 -3.12
CA LEU A 177 -5.82 -0.31 -2.70
C LEU A 177 -4.58 -0.47 -3.61
N PRO A 178 -3.68 0.53 -3.67
CA PRO A 178 -2.49 0.49 -4.54
C PRO A 178 -1.52 -0.65 -4.23
N TYR A 179 -1.47 -1.11 -2.98
CA TYR A 179 -0.45 -2.05 -2.50
C TYR A 179 -0.92 -3.50 -2.57
N ARG A 180 -0.80 -4.12 -3.76
CA ARG A 180 -1.19 -5.52 -4.01
C ARG A 180 -0.68 -6.53 -2.98
N TYR A 181 0.53 -6.33 -2.44
CA TYR A 181 1.16 -7.24 -1.48
C TYR A 181 1.10 -6.73 -0.04
N ALA A 182 0.30 -5.69 0.27
CA ALA A 182 0.19 -5.12 1.61
C ALA A 182 -0.19 -6.15 2.67
N ALA A 183 -1.24 -6.95 2.42
CA ALA A 183 -1.67 -7.98 3.37
C ALA A 183 -0.56 -9.01 3.65
N TYR A 184 0.15 -9.43 2.60
CA TYR A 184 1.30 -10.32 2.74
C TYR A 184 2.45 -9.65 3.51
N TYR A 185 2.72 -8.37 3.27
CA TYR A 185 3.73 -7.62 4.02
C TYR A 185 3.38 -7.51 5.50
N ILE A 186 2.12 -7.22 5.84
CA ILE A 186 1.64 -7.14 7.23
C ILE A 186 1.76 -8.50 7.94
N THR A 187 1.39 -9.61 7.27
CA THR A 187 1.57 -10.96 7.84
C THR A 187 3.04 -11.31 8.07
N VAL A 188 3.94 -10.90 7.18
CA VAL A 188 5.39 -11.03 7.39
C VAL A 188 5.84 -10.24 8.62
N LEU A 189 5.41 -8.98 8.76
CA LEU A 189 5.79 -8.13 9.90
C LEU A 189 5.32 -8.71 11.24
N ARG A 190 4.20 -9.44 11.26
CA ARG A 190 3.71 -10.17 12.45
C ARG A 190 4.53 -11.43 12.77
N GLY A 191 5.36 -11.91 11.85
CA GLY A 191 6.15 -13.13 12.00
C GLY A 191 5.43 -14.41 11.54
N ASP A 192 4.25 -14.29 10.93
CA ASP A 192 3.39 -15.42 10.57
C ASP A 192 3.69 -16.03 9.18
N ALA A 193 4.74 -15.56 8.50
CA ALA A 193 5.03 -15.90 7.11
C ALA A 193 6.27 -16.79 6.91
N ASP A 194 6.26 -17.57 5.83
CA ASP A 194 7.43 -18.32 5.37
C ASP A 194 8.51 -17.37 4.80
N HIS A 195 9.65 -17.33 5.49
CA HIS A 195 10.78 -16.48 5.15
C HIS A 195 11.50 -16.93 3.87
N HIS A 196 11.40 -18.21 3.48
CA HIS A 196 12.05 -18.72 2.27
C HIS A 196 11.41 -18.14 1.00
N GLN A 197 10.08 -18.23 0.88
CA GLN A 197 9.36 -17.64 -0.25
C GLN A 197 9.49 -16.11 -0.30
N LEU A 198 9.52 -15.46 0.87
CA LEU A 198 9.72 -14.02 0.96
C LEU A 198 11.09 -13.60 0.40
N ARG A 199 12.16 -14.32 0.76
CA ARG A 199 13.52 -14.06 0.26
C ARG A 199 13.59 -14.06 -1.26
N GLU A 200 13.02 -15.07 -1.91
CA GLU A 200 12.98 -15.16 -3.39
C GLU A 200 12.17 -14.01 -4.02
N ARG A 201 11.04 -13.66 -3.40
CA ARG A 201 10.20 -12.55 -3.87
C ARG A 201 10.91 -11.20 -3.73
N LEU A 202 11.60 -10.95 -2.63
CA LEU A 202 12.38 -9.73 -2.40
C LEU A 202 13.53 -9.62 -3.40
N ALA A 203 14.32 -10.69 -3.57
CA ALA A 203 15.41 -10.71 -4.55
C ALA A 203 14.92 -10.42 -5.97
N ARG A 204 13.78 -11.01 -6.35
CA ARG A 204 13.12 -10.75 -7.64
C ARG A 204 12.63 -9.31 -7.77
N GLY A 205 12.00 -8.77 -6.72
CA GLY A 205 11.48 -7.41 -6.69
C GLY A 205 12.59 -6.36 -6.83
N LEU A 206 13.66 -6.50 -6.05
CA LEU A 206 14.84 -5.62 -6.09
C LEU A 206 15.54 -5.69 -7.46
N ARG A 207 15.70 -6.88 -8.03
CA ARG A 207 16.25 -7.05 -9.39
C ARG A 207 15.43 -6.28 -10.44
N ARG A 208 14.09 -6.38 -10.37
CA ARG A 208 13.19 -5.63 -11.26
C ARG A 208 13.30 -4.13 -11.05
N SER A 209 13.41 -3.69 -9.80
CA SER A 209 13.61 -2.28 -9.48
C SER A 209 14.93 -1.74 -10.01
N ASP A 210 15.96 -2.58 -10.16
CA ASP A 210 17.24 -2.23 -10.77
C ASP A 210 17.24 -2.28 -12.30
N GLY A 211 16.11 -2.66 -12.91
CA GLY A 211 15.98 -2.82 -14.36
C GLY A 211 16.80 -3.99 -14.92
N LEU A 212 17.18 -4.95 -14.07
CA LEU A 212 18.00 -6.08 -14.48
C LEU A 212 17.13 -7.19 -15.11
N PRO A 213 17.63 -7.89 -16.15
CA PRO A 213 16.87 -8.91 -16.86
C PRO A 213 16.56 -10.12 -15.96
N MET A 214 15.40 -10.73 -16.20
CA MET A 214 14.87 -11.84 -15.39
C MET A 214 15.38 -13.24 -15.78
N ALA A 215 16.23 -13.35 -16.80
CA ALA A 215 16.65 -14.63 -17.39
C ALA A 215 17.74 -15.36 -16.58
N ASP A 216 17.59 -15.45 -15.27
CA ASP A 216 18.49 -16.21 -14.40
C ASP A 216 17.66 -17.13 -13.50
N SER A 217 18.24 -18.23 -13.05
CA SER A 217 17.58 -19.37 -12.40
C SER A 217 16.93 -19.08 -11.03
N GLY A 218 16.91 -17.81 -10.58
CA GLY A 218 16.42 -17.41 -9.26
C GLY A 218 17.39 -17.75 -8.12
N GLN A 219 18.53 -18.37 -8.41
CA GLN A 219 19.52 -18.82 -7.42
C GLN A 219 20.43 -17.69 -6.91
N TYR A 220 20.44 -16.53 -7.59
CA TYR A 220 21.29 -15.40 -7.25
C TYR A 220 20.49 -14.14 -6.96
N PHE A 221 20.90 -13.44 -5.92
CA PHE A 221 20.56 -12.03 -5.71
C PHE A 221 21.50 -11.17 -6.54
N SER A 222 20.95 -10.32 -7.41
CA SER A 222 21.72 -9.45 -8.31
C SER A 222 21.51 -8.00 -7.95
N LEU A 223 22.61 -7.27 -7.74
CA LEU A 223 22.61 -5.85 -7.43
C LEU A 223 23.39 -5.09 -8.50
N ARG A 224 22.81 -3.99 -9.00
CA ARG A 224 23.54 -3.06 -9.86
C ARG A 224 24.41 -2.15 -8.98
N VAL A 225 25.72 -2.19 -9.18
CA VAL A 225 26.69 -1.43 -8.37
C VAL A 225 27.22 -0.20 -9.09
N ALA A 226 27.29 -0.24 -10.42
CA ALA A 226 27.65 0.91 -11.24
C ALA A 226 26.87 0.89 -12.56
N TYR A 227 26.61 2.09 -13.09
CA TYR A 227 26.03 2.29 -14.40
C TYR A 227 26.78 3.40 -15.12
N SER A 228 27.20 3.14 -16.36
CA SER A 228 27.81 4.14 -17.23
C SER A 228 26.89 4.37 -18.43
N GLU A 229 26.23 5.54 -18.48
CA GLU A 229 25.36 5.93 -19.59
C GLU A 229 26.12 5.99 -20.92
N SER A 230 27.31 6.57 -20.92
CA SER A 230 28.16 6.73 -22.11
C SER A 230 28.57 5.41 -22.76
N GLN A 231 28.66 4.35 -21.96
CA GLN A 231 29.07 3.02 -22.43
C GLN A 231 27.89 2.03 -22.50
N GLN A 232 26.70 2.44 -22.03
CA GLN A 232 25.55 1.56 -21.82
C GLN A 232 25.91 0.27 -21.06
N LEU A 233 26.83 0.37 -20.09
CA LEU A 233 27.32 -0.75 -19.30
C LEU A 233 26.79 -0.66 -17.87
N ALA A 234 26.24 -1.77 -17.39
CA ALA A 234 25.91 -1.96 -15.98
C ALA A 234 26.84 -3.02 -15.38
N VAL A 235 27.46 -2.70 -14.25
CA VAL A 235 28.20 -3.67 -13.45
C VAL A 235 27.24 -4.27 -12.44
N VAL A 236 27.03 -5.57 -12.56
CA VAL A 236 26.12 -6.34 -11.69
C VAL A 236 26.94 -7.28 -10.83
N LYS A 237 26.74 -7.22 -9.52
CA LYS A 237 27.25 -8.21 -8.57
C LYS A 237 26.19 -9.23 -8.28
N GLN A 238 26.56 -10.50 -8.42
CA GLN A 238 25.71 -11.63 -8.08
C GLN A 238 26.19 -12.30 -6.80
N PHE A 239 25.26 -12.54 -5.89
CA PHE A 239 25.47 -13.24 -4.64
C PHE A 239 24.53 -14.44 -4.58
N PRO A 240 24.98 -15.63 -4.14
CA PRO A 240 24.10 -16.77 -3.94
C PRO A 240 22.96 -16.41 -2.98
N LEU A 241 21.71 -16.69 -3.37
CA LEU A 241 20.52 -16.27 -2.62
C LEU A 241 20.40 -17.03 -1.28
N ASP A 242 20.92 -18.25 -1.22
CA ASP A 242 21.00 -19.08 -0.02
C ASP A 242 21.86 -18.46 1.09
N GLN A 243 22.76 -17.53 0.74
CA GLN A 243 23.54 -16.74 1.68
C GLN A 243 22.77 -15.56 2.28
N PHE A 244 21.49 -15.37 1.97
CA PHE A 244 20.67 -14.33 2.58
C PHE A 244 19.59 -14.90 3.48
N ASN A 245 19.37 -14.20 4.58
CA ASN A 245 18.26 -14.39 5.50
C ASN A 245 17.37 -13.15 5.51
N VAL A 246 16.08 -13.33 5.72
CA VAL A 246 15.15 -12.23 5.96
C VAL A 246 14.86 -12.19 7.45
N GLU A 247 14.92 -11.01 8.05
CA GLU A 247 14.60 -10.78 9.45
C GLU A 247 13.65 -9.59 9.57
N VAL A 248 12.67 -9.69 10.47
CA VAL A 248 11.84 -8.56 10.88
C VAL A 248 12.58 -7.82 11.98
N GLN A 249 12.84 -6.53 11.80
CA GLN A 249 13.43 -5.73 12.86
C GLN A 249 12.38 -5.46 13.93
N GLN A 250 12.55 -6.09 15.08
CA GLN A 250 11.68 -5.83 16.22
C GLN A 250 12.00 -4.46 16.85
N PRO A 251 10.98 -3.71 17.27
CA PRO A 251 11.17 -2.49 18.05
C PRO A 251 11.90 -2.82 19.37
N GLN A 252 12.68 -1.87 19.89
CA GLN A 252 13.43 -2.08 21.13
C GLN A 252 12.43 -2.28 22.29
N SER A 253 12.49 -3.45 22.93
CA SER A 253 11.65 -3.77 24.10
C SER A 253 11.96 -2.81 25.25
N GLY A 254 10.92 -2.21 25.84
CA GLY A 254 11.00 -1.50 27.12
C GLY A 254 10.39 -0.10 27.18
N MET A 255 9.98 0.51 26.06
CA MET A 255 9.48 1.90 26.06
C MET A 255 8.03 2.12 25.62
N MET A 256 7.35 1.11 25.04
CA MET A 256 5.99 1.28 24.52
C MET A 256 5.08 0.09 24.87
N ILE A 257 3.79 0.39 25.10
CA ILE A 257 2.73 -0.58 25.44
C ILE A 257 2.38 -1.43 24.20
N GLU A 258 2.36 -0.80 23.02
CA GLU A 258 2.12 -1.45 21.74
C GLU A 258 3.17 -0.98 20.74
N SER A 259 3.66 -1.89 19.92
CA SER A 259 4.63 -1.57 18.89
C SER A 259 4.43 -2.47 17.69
N ILE A 260 4.44 -1.87 16.49
CA ILE A 260 4.27 -2.58 15.23
C ILE A 260 5.65 -2.67 14.59
N PRO A 261 6.15 -3.86 14.22
CA PRO A 261 7.37 -3.96 13.44
C PRO A 261 7.17 -3.31 12.08
N GLU A 262 8.17 -2.55 11.63
CA GLU A 262 8.01 -1.74 10.42
C GLU A 262 9.13 -1.95 9.38
N VAL A 263 10.15 -2.75 9.70
CA VAL A 263 11.32 -2.94 8.83
C VAL A 263 11.53 -4.42 8.58
N LEU A 264 11.61 -4.78 7.30
CA LEU A 264 12.20 -6.03 6.85
C LEU A 264 13.66 -5.80 6.50
N ILE A 265 14.52 -6.71 6.93
CA ILE A 265 15.96 -6.69 6.65
C ILE A 265 16.29 -7.94 5.85
N LEU A 266 16.77 -7.76 4.62
CA LEU A 266 17.44 -8.82 3.87
C LEU A 266 18.94 -8.78 4.23
N ARG A 267 19.37 -9.70 5.09
CA ARG A 267 20.74 -9.77 5.62
C ARG A 267 21.56 -10.83 4.90
N HIS A 268 22.79 -10.50 4.53
CA HIS A 268 23.77 -11.46 4.05
C HIS A 268 24.46 -12.19 5.22
N ASN A 269 24.55 -13.52 5.13
CA ASN A 269 25.13 -14.43 6.13
C ASN A 269 26.65 -14.46 6.03
N SER A 270 27.29 -13.31 6.14
CA SER A 270 28.74 -13.24 6.16
C SER A 270 29.29 -13.75 7.50
N ARG A 271 29.92 -14.92 7.49
CA ARG A 271 30.75 -15.46 8.59
C ARG A 271 32.20 -14.99 8.50
N TYR A 272 32.47 -13.71 8.26
CA TYR A 272 33.83 -13.20 8.49
C TYR A 272 33.99 -12.76 9.95
N THR A 273 34.40 -13.72 10.78
CA THR A 273 34.92 -13.47 12.14
C THR A 273 36.22 -12.67 12.05
N THR A 274 36.15 -11.43 12.56
CA THR A 274 37.23 -10.67 13.21
C THR A 274 38.59 -10.56 12.52
N ALA A 275 38.77 -9.48 11.76
CA ALA A 275 39.97 -8.66 11.82
C ALA A 275 39.55 -7.18 11.86
N ARG A 276 39.14 -6.72 13.05
CA ARG A 276 38.92 -5.32 13.45
C ARG A 276 38.50 -4.37 12.31
N THR A 277 37.39 -4.69 11.66
CA THR A 277 36.67 -3.83 10.71
C THR A 277 35.18 -4.01 11.02
N PRO A 278 34.39 -2.93 11.08
CA PRO A 278 33.00 -3.04 11.52
C PRO A 278 32.21 -3.87 10.52
N ALA A 279 31.50 -4.86 11.05
CA ALA A 279 30.72 -5.86 10.32
C ALA A 279 29.88 -5.21 9.20
N GLY A 280 30.14 -5.63 7.96
CA GLY A 280 29.35 -5.26 6.79
C GLY A 280 27.97 -5.89 6.84
N ALA A 281 27.05 -5.31 7.61
CA ALA A 281 25.63 -5.57 7.46
C ALA A 281 25.15 -4.79 6.23
N LEU A 282 24.89 -5.48 5.12
CA LEU A 282 24.11 -4.88 4.04
C LEU A 282 22.68 -4.73 4.54
N ARG A 283 22.38 -3.59 5.17
CA ARG A 283 21.06 -3.28 5.70
C ARG A 283 20.25 -2.68 4.56
N VAL A 284 19.58 -3.53 3.79
CA VAL A 284 18.52 -3.05 2.90
C VAL A 284 17.35 -2.67 3.81
N VAL A 285 17.28 -1.40 4.17
CA VAL A 285 16.10 -0.81 4.81
C VAL A 285 15.17 -0.42 3.68
N ASP A 286 14.22 -1.28 3.37
CA ASP A 286 13.13 -0.90 2.47
C ASP A 286 12.18 0.02 3.25
N ALA A 287 12.31 1.33 3.01
CA ALA A 287 11.30 2.32 3.37
C ALA A 287 10.45 2.60 2.13
N PHE A 288 9.16 2.28 2.18
CA PHE A 288 8.20 2.58 1.12
C PHE A 288 7.90 4.08 1.12
N SER A 289 8.70 4.90 0.44
CA SER A 289 8.32 6.29 0.13
C SER A 289 7.48 6.36 -1.15
N GLY A 290 6.29 6.96 -1.04
CA GLY A 290 5.25 7.00 -2.06
C GLY A 290 5.59 7.82 -3.32
N TRP A 291 4.85 7.47 -4.40
CA TRP A 291 4.74 8.10 -5.72
C TRP A 291 6.05 8.41 -6.46
N GLY A 292 6.36 7.55 -7.44
CA GLY A 292 7.52 7.72 -8.31
C GLY A 292 8.78 7.00 -7.81
N GLY A 293 8.67 5.70 -7.49
CA GLY A 293 9.77 4.74 -7.64
C GLY A 293 11.16 5.14 -7.11
N SER A 294 11.26 5.87 -6.01
CA SER A 294 12.53 6.02 -5.30
C SER A 294 12.52 5.13 -4.07
N ILE A 295 13.13 3.96 -4.19
CA ILE A 295 13.64 3.22 -3.02
C ILE A 295 14.71 4.14 -2.43
N GLN A 296 14.47 4.71 -1.25
CA GLN A 296 15.54 5.37 -0.50
C GLN A 296 16.56 4.30 -0.08
N ARG A 297 17.52 4.07 -0.98
CA ARG A 297 18.62 3.14 -0.78
C ARG A 297 19.60 3.69 0.24
N ARG A 298 19.32 3.32 1.49
CA ARG A 298 20.22 2.95 2.58
C ARG A 298 21.53 2.20 2.30
N VAL A 299 22.18 2.24 1.14
CA VAL A 299 23.41 1.42 0.94
C VAL A 299 24.57 2.09 1.67
N GLN A 300 24.73 1.80 2.96
CA GLN A 300 25.98 2.04 3.66
C GLN A 300 26.99 0.98 3.20
N ALA A 301 27.67 1.25 2.08
CA ALA A 301 28.88 0.54 1.72
C ALA A 301 30.07 1.27 2.35
N ALA A 302 30.68 0.68 3.36
CA ALA A 302 32.03 1.06 3.74
C ALA A 302 32.98 0.52 2.67
N ALA A 303 33.81 1.40 2.10
CA ALA A 303 34.76 1.07 1.05
C ALA A 303 35.77 0.02 1.52
N GLY A 304 36.13 -0.90 0.62
CA GLY A 304 37.33 -1.71 0.70
C GLY A 304 37.16 -3.08 1.37
N GLY A 305 37.12 -4.14 0.54
CA GLY A 305 37.26 -5.52 1.01
C GLY A 305 36.91 -6.53 -0.06
N ALA A 306 37.85 -7.43 -0.39
CA ALA A 306 37.68 -8.49 -1.37
C ALA A 306 36.77 -9.60 -0.82
N CYS A 307 35.55 -9.70 -1.37
CA CYS A 307 34.72 -10.89 -1.27
C CYS A 307 34.90 -11.73 -2.55
N ALA A 308 34.74 -13.04 -2.48
CA ALA A 308 34.55 -13.84 -3.70
C ALA A 308 33.16 -13.54 -4.28
N PHE A 309 33.10 -12.89 -5.43
CA PHE A 309 31.86 -12.54 -6.13
C PHE A 309 32.02 -12.78 -7.63
N GLN A 310 30.91 -13.08 -8.29
CA GLN A 310 30.85 -13.19 -9.74
C GLN A 310 30.50 -11.80 -10.30
N GLU A 311 31.44 -11.21 -11.04
CA GLU A 311 31.23 -9.97 -11.78
C GLU A 311 30.70 -10.34 -13.16
N CYS A 312 29.44 -9.97 -13.42
CA CYS A 312 28.84 -10.10 -14.74
C CYS A 312 28.69 -8.71 -15.35
N ILE A 313 29.26 -8.54 -16.54
CA ILE A 313 29.09 -7.34 -17.36
C ILE A 313 27.96 -7.65 -18.34
N THR A 314 26.94 -6.78 -18.35
CA THR A 314 25.83 -6.88 -19.30
C THR A 314 25.79 -5.65 -20.19
N SER A 315 25.87 -5.85 -21.51
CA SER A 315 25.63 -4.79 -22.52
C SER A 315 24.19 -4.89 -23.06
N SER A 316 23.69 -3.79 -23.63
CA SER A 316 22.37 -3.72 -24.28
C SER A 316 22.21 -4.69 -25.47
N ARG A 317 23.29 -5.32 -25.93
CA ARG A 317 23.31 -6.38 -26.95
C ARG A 317 23.62 -7.75 -26.34
N SER A 318 22.70 -8.33 -25.56
CA SER A 318 22.51 -9.77 -25.27
C SER A 318 23.70 -10.62 -24.70
N GLN A 319 24.95 -10.18 -24.80
CA GLN A 319 26.12 -10.96 -24.41
C GLN A 319 26.39 -10.74 -22.92
N ARG A 320 26.24 -11.83 -22.14
CA ARG A 320 26.72 -11.93 -20.77
C ARG A 320 28.14 -12.47 -20.78
N THR A 321 29.08 -11.71 -20.23
CA THR A 321 30.40 -12.22 -19.86
C THR A 321 30.48 -12.17 -18.34
N CYS A 322 30.50 -13.35 -17.72
CA CYS A 322 30.65 -13.50 -16.28
C CYS A 322 32.07 -14.01 -15.99
N PHE A 323 32.83 -13.24 -15.22
CA PHE A 323 34.17 -13.62 -14.81
C PHE A 323 34.12 -14.20 -13.39
N ASN A 324 34.59 -15.43 -13.23
CA ASN A 324 34.91 -15.96 -11.90
C ASN A 324 36.27 -15.41 -11.49
N ARG A 325 36.31 -14.51 -10.51
CA ARG A 325 37.56 -14.25 -9.77
C ARG A 325 37.78 -15.41 -8.81
N GLY A 326 38.36 -16.50 -9.32
CA GLY A 326 39.04 -17.48 -8.49
C GLY A 326 40.28 -16.85 -7.88
N THR A 327 40.43 -16.96 -6.57
CA THR A 327 41.67 -16.62 -5.85
C THR A 327 42.82 -17.42 -6.45
N ALA A 328 43.72 -16.74 -7.16
CA ALA A 328 45.02 -17.28 -7.50
C ALA A 328 46.02 -16.80 -6.44
N ALA A 329 46.69 -17.78 -5.82
CA ALA A 329 47.63 -17.76 -4.71
C ALA A 329 47.01 -17.53 -3.32
#